data_AF-M4EZ55-F1
#
_entry.id   AF-M4EZ55-F1
#
_cell.length_a   1.000
_cell.length_b   1.000
_cell.length_c   1.000
_cell.angle_alpha   90.00
_cell.angle_beta   90.00
_cell.angle_gamma   90.00
#
_symmetry.space_group_name_H-M   'P 1'
#
loop_
_entity.id
_entity.type
_entity.pdbx_description
1 polymer ?
#
loop_
_entity_poly.entity_id
_entity_poly.type
_entity_poly.pdbx_seq_one_letter_code
_entity_poly.pdbx_strand_id
1 'polypeptide(L)'
;MWKKCGTSVNAMALELYDESGSKFAALSDDSRPLGFYSPFDGFWLHIVDLDPSSVTTGGWLEDTSLVEKYNISEEDYAKRTDSFRKFKEKRVSQNPAASEVKFGDYPERDPFEEDEI
;
A
#
# COMPACT_ATOMS: atom_id res chain seq x y z
N MET A 1 8.04 -23.47 4.26
CA MET A 1 7.15 -22.37 4.69
C MET A 1 7.89 -21.40 5.60
N TRP A 2 8.34 -21.80 6.79
CA TRP A 2 8.96 -20.89 7.78
C TRP A 2 10.11 -20.01 7.24
N LYS A 3 11.00 -20.55 6.39
CA LYS A 3 12.07 -19.78 5.75
C LYS A 3 11.58 -18.66 4.82
N LYS A 4 10.34 -18.75 4.32
CA LYS A 4 9.72 -17.75 3.43
C LYS A 4 8.84 -16.76 4.21
N CYS A 5 8.13 -17.23 5.23
CA CYS A 5 7.15 -16.42 5.96
C CYS A 5 7.70 -15.80 7.25
N GLY A 6 8.82 -16.29 7.79
CA GLY A 6 9.42 -15.79 9.04
C GLY A 6 8.74 -16.30 10.32
N THR A 7 7.54 -16.85 10.23
CA THR A 7 6.79 -17.43 11.36
C THR A 7 7.35 -18.80 11.79
N SER A 8 7.29 -19.13 13.09
CA SER A 8 7.62 -20.48 13.58
C SER A 8 6.59 -21.52 13.14
N VAL A 9 6.99 -22.78 12.97
CA VAL A 9 6.08 -23.86 12.52
C VAL A 9 4.87 -24.01 13.45
N ASN A 10 5.08 -23.89 14.76
CA ASN A 10 4.00 -24.02 15.76
C ASN A 10 3.01 -22.84 15.75
N ALA A 11 3.41 -21.72 15.16
CA ALA A 11 2.57 -20.53 15.01
C ALA A 11 2.07 -20.37 13.56
N MET A 12 2.19 -21.39 12.72
CA MET A 12 1.62 -21.41 11.38
C MET A 12 0.41 -22.35 11.33
N ALA A 13 -0.74 -21.83 10.89
CA ALA A 13 -1.85 -22.66 10.47
C ALA A 13 -1.90 -22.73 8.94
N LEU A 14 -2.15 -23.93 8.42
CA LEU A 14 -2.26 -24.17 6.99
C LEU A 14 -3.71 -24.44 6.61
N GLU A 15 -4.17 -23.72 5.60
CA GLU A 15 -5.50 -23.87 5.03
C GLU A 15 -5.37 -24.18 3.54
N LEU A 16 -6.12 -25.16 3.08
CA LEU A 16 -6.19 -25.54 1.67
C LEU A 16 -7.45 -24.93 1.07
N TYR A 17 -7.28 -24.22 -0.02
CA TYR A 17 -8.35 -23.60 -0.79
C TYR A 17 -8.44 -24.21 -2.18
N ASP A 18 -9.66 -24.33 -2.69
CA ASP A 18 -9.91 -24.77 -4.06
C ASP A 18 -9.75 -23.61 -5.08
N GLU A 19 -9.92 -23.94 -6.35
CA GLU A 19 -9.85 -22.99 -7.47
C GLU A 19 -10.91 -21.88 -7.42
N SER A 20 -12.02 -22.11 -6.71
CA SER A 20 -13.09 -21.11 -6.53
C SER A 20 -12.76 -20.08 -5.45
N GLY A 21 -11.67 -20.30 -4.70
CA GLY A 21 -11.31 -19.51 -3.53
C GLY A 21 -12.09 -19.93 -2.28
N SER A 22 -12.73 -21.10 -2.27
CA SER A 22 -13.42 -21.64 -1.10
C SER A 22 -12.47 -22.46 -0.24
N LYS A 23 -12.59 -22.33 1.09
CA LYS A 23 -11.79 -23.11 2.02
C LYS A 23 -12.20 -24.58 1.94
N PHE A 24 -11.30 -25.41 1.44
CA PHE A 24 -11.51 -26.84 1.25
C PHE A 24 -11.20 -27.64 2.52
N ALA A 25 -10.06 -27.36 3.16
CA ALA A 25 -9.66 -28.06 4.39
C ALA A 25 -8.74 -27.23 5.29
N ALA A 26 -8.77 -27.52 6.58
CA ALA A 26 -7.73 -27.09 7.53
C ALA A 26 -6.74 -28.24 7.74
N LEU A 27 -5.45 -27.98 7.55
CA LEU A 27 -4.37 -28.95 7.71
C LEU A 27 -3.86 -28.90 9.15
N SER A 28 -4.73 -29.19 10.11
CA SER A 28 -4.44 -29.08 11.54
C SER A 28 -3.77 -30.31 12.16
N ASP A 29 -3.61 -31.40 11.40
CA ASP A 29 -2.96 -32.63 11.86
C ASP A 29 -1.59 -32.79 11.19
N ASP A 30 -0.53 -32.42 11.92
CA ASP A 30 0.86 -32.45 11.44
C ASP A 30 1.37 -33.86 11.09
N SER A 31 0.66 -34.91 11.53
CA SER A 31 1.01 -36.29 11.21
C SER A 31 0.49 -36.74 9.84
N ARG A 32 -0.47 -36.01 9.26
CA ARG A 32 -1.09 -36.38 7.99
C ARG A 32 -0.31 -35.80 6.81
N PRO A 33 -0.01 -36.63 5.79
CA PRO A 33 0.56 -36.11 4.55
C PRO A 33 -0.47 -35.27 3.81
N LEU A 34 -0.01 -34.30 3.02
CA LEU A 34 -0.88 -33.46 2.18
C LEU A 34 -1.82 -34.28 1.28
N GLY A 35 -1.36 -35.41 0.75
CA GLY A 35 -2.17 -36.32 -0.07
C GLY A 35 -3.40 -36.90 0.63
N PHE A 36 -3.44 -36.91 1.97
CA PHE A 36 -4.64 -37.28 2.73
C PHE A 36 -5.83 -36.39 2.39
N TYR A 37 -5.57 -35.11 2.15
CA TYR A 37 -6.58 -34.11 1.82
C TYR A 37 -6.94 -34.09 0.33
N SER A 38 -6.35 -34.98 -0.49
CA SER A 38 -6.62 -35.11 -1.93
C SER A 38 -6.63 -33.77 -2.68
N PRO A 39 -5.56 -32.95 -2.57
CA PRO A 39 -5.50 -31.69 -3.31
C PRO A 39 -5.48 -31.97 -4.81
N PHE A 40 -6.08 -31.08 -5.58
CA PHE A 40 -6.00 -31.07 -7.04
C PHE A 40 -5.10 -29.93 -7.50
N ASP A 41 -4.64 -30.02 -8.76
CA ASP A 41 -3.96 -28.89 -9.39
C ASP A 41 -4.88 -27.65 -9.39
N GLY A 42 -4.29 -26.47 -9.23
CA GLY A 42 -5.02 -25.21 -9.04
C GLY A 42 -5.46 -24.92 -7.60
N PHE A 43 -5.33 -25.88 -6.66
CA PHE A 43 -5.54 -25.59 -5.24
C PHE A 43 -4.36 -24.78 -4.68
N TRP A 44 -4.64 -23.93 -3.70
CA TRP A 44 -3.61 -23.09 -3.08
C TRP A 44 -3.58 -23.25 -1.57
N LEU A 45 -2.37 -23.17 -1.01
CA LEU A 45 -2.14 -23.20 0.42
C LEU A 45 -2.08 -21.78 0.95
N HIS A 46 -3.03 -21.46 1.82
CA HIS A 46 -3.05 -20.24 2.59
C HIS A 46 -2.35 -20.48 3.94
N ILE A 47 -1.35 -19.67 4.23
CA ILE A 47 -0.56 -19.74 5.46
C ILE A 47 -1.05 -18.63 6.36
N VAL A 48 -1.63 -19.00 7.50
CA VAL A 48 -2.07 -18.06 8.51
C VAL A 48 -1.00 -17.99 9.60
N ASP A 49 -0.43 -16.80 9.78
CA ASP A 49 0.46 -16.50 10.89
C ASP A 49 -0.37 -16.27 12.17
N LEU A 50 -0.14 -17.10 13.18
CA LEU A 50 -0.78 -17.04 14.50
C LEU A 50 0.15 -16.50 15.59
N ASP A 51 1.37 -16.08 15.25
CA ASP A 51 2.32 -15.52 16.21
C ASP A 51 1.87 -14.10 16.62
N PRO A 52 1.48 -13.88 17.89
CA PRO A 52 1.03 -12.57 18.35
C PRO A 52 2.14 -11.51 18.30
N SER A 53 3.41 -11.93 18.24
CA SER A 53 4.57 -11.04 18.14
C SER A 53 5.02 -10.75 16.70
N SER A 54 4.37 -11.37 15.70
CA SER A 54 4.69 -11.15 14.29
C SER A 54 4.39 -9.71 13.87
N VAL A 55 5.27 -9.15 13.03
CA VAL A 55 5.14 -7.78 12.49
C VAL A 55 3.92 -7.60 11.60
N THR A 56 3.35 -8.69 11.09
CA THR A 56 2.13 -8.69 10.27
C THR A 56 0.86 -8.72 11.12
N THR A 57 0.96 -9.05 12.41
CA THR A 57 -0.19 -9.17 13.30
C THR A 57 -0.89 -7.82 13.46
N GLY A 58 -2.19 -7.78 13.18
CA GLY A 58 -2.99 -6.57 13.24
C GLY A 58 -3.01 -5.72 11.97
N GLY A 59 -2.51 -6.24 10.85
CA GLY A 59 -2.67 -5.58 9.55
C GLY A 59 -1.71 -4.42 9.31
N TRP A 60 -0.66 -4.24 10.11
CA TRP A 60 0.30 -3.13 9.96
C TRP A 60 0.87 -2.99 8.54
N LEU A 61 1.13 -4.10 7.85
CA LEU A 61 1.67 -4.09 6.48
C LEU A 61 0.60 -3.91 5.39
N GLU A 62 -0.67 -4.10 5.73
CA GLU A 62 -1.78 -4.14 4.77
C GLU A 62 -2.71 -2.93 4.92
N ASP A 63 -2.83 -2.38 6.12
CA ASP A 63 -3.72 -1.29 6.48
C ASP A 63 -2.97 0.05 6.58
N THR A 64 -3.04 0.80 5.48
CA THR A 64 -2.46 2.15 5.38
C THR A 64 -3.13 3.19 6.30
N SER A 65 -4.25 2.86 6.95
CA SER A 65 -4.87 3.72 7.97
C SER A 65 -4.12 3.68 9.30
N LEU A 66 -3.34 2.63 9.56
CA LEU A 66 -2.51 2.49 10.76
C LEU A 66 -1.25 3.36 10.72
N VAL A 67 -0.87 3.85 9.53
CA VAL A 67 0.28 4.73 9.36
C VAL A 67 -0.12 6.18 9.63
N GLU A 68 0.54 6.80 10.61
CA GLU A 68 0.39 8.23 10.88
C GLU A 68 0.88 9.04 9.67
N LYS A 69 -0.08 9.63 8.94
CA LYS A 69 0.24 10.46 7.78
C LYS A 69 0.75 11.81 8.24
N TYR A 70 1.95 12.17 7.78
CA TYR A 70 2.52 13.49 8.06
C TYR A 70 1.56 14.61 7.61
N ASN A 71 1.23 15.49 8.55
CA ASN A 71 0.46 16.70 8.29
C ASN A 71 1.35 17.91 8.59
N ILE A 72 1.58 18.75 7.58
CA ILE A 72 2.40 19.95 7.73
C ILE A 72 1.57 21.09 8.30
N SER A 73 2.10 21.78 9.32
CA SER A 73 1.46 22.98 9.86
C SER A 73 1.41 24.10 8.80
N GLU A 74 0.43 24.99 8.88
CA GLU A 74 0.36 26.17 7.99
C GLU A 74 1.63 27.03 8.09
N GLU A 75 2.18 27.15 9.29
CA GLU A 75 3.41 27.91 9.56
C GLU A 75 4.63 27.29 8.86
N ASP A 76 4.78 25.96 8.93
CA ASP A 76 5.89 25.27 8.28
C ASP A 76 5.70 25.18 6.76
N TYR A 77 4.45 25.07 6.30
CA TYR A 77 4.13 25.13 4.88
C TYR A 77 4.46 26.51 4.30
N ALA A 78 4.20 27.59 5.04
CA ALA A 78 4.51 28.96 4.61
C ALA A 78 6.02 29.23 4.48
N LYS A 79 6.86 28.53 5.25
CA LYS A 79 8.32 28.63 5.17
C LYS A 79 8.89 27.95 3.91
N ARG A 80 8.17 27.01 3.30
CA ARG A 80 8.64 26.32 2.09
C ARG A 80 8.62 27.25 0.87
N THR A 81 9.78 27.40 0.26
CA THR A 81 9.99 28.24 -0.95
C THR A 81 9.45 27.58 -2.21
N ASP A 82 9.34 26.25 -2.23
CA ASP A 82 8.92 25.39 -3.34
C ASP A 82 7.45 24.92 -3.22
N SER A 83 6.63 25.63 -2.45
CA SER A 83 5.21 25.28 -2.28
C SER A 83 4.34 25.73 -3.46
N PHE A 84 3.26 25.00 -3.74
CA PHE A 84 2.28 25.39 -4.76
C PHE A 84 1.66 26.77 -4.48
N ARG A 85 1.56 27.16 -3.20
CA ARG A 85 1.11 28.49 -2.79
C ARG A 85 2.09 29.58 -3.25
N LYS A 86 3.39 29.42 -3.01
CA LYS A 86 4.44 30.34 -3.48
C LYS A 86 4.50 30.39 -5.00
N PHE A 87 4.31 29.26 -5.67
CA PHE A 87 4.18 29.21 -7.13
C PHE A 87 3.01 30.06 -7.64
N LYS A 88 1.81 29.91 -7.05
CA LYS A 88 0.65 30.73 -7.41
C LYS A 88 0.88 32.22 -7.12
N GLU A 89 1.47 32.57 -5.97
CA GLU A 89 1.83 33.95 -5.64
C GLU A 89 2.76 34.56 -6.71
N LYS A 90 3.79 33.83 -7.15
CA LYS A 90 4.72 34.25 -8.21
C LYS A 90 4.06 34.39 -9.57
N ARG A 91 3.16 33.47 -9.93
CA ARG A 91 2.38 33.54 -11.19
C ARG A 91 1.45 34.74 -11.22
N VAL A 92 0.74 35.01 -10.13
CA VAL A 92 -0.18 36.15 -10.03
C VAL A 92 0.57 37.49 -10.04
N SER A 93 1.74 37.57 -9.40
CA SER A 93 2.56 38.79 -9.45
C SER A 93 3.14 39.07 -10.83
N GLN A 94 3.44 38.03 -11.61
CA GLN A 94 3.90 38.14 -13.00
C GLN A 94 2.76 38.40 -13.99
N ASN A 95 1.58 37.82 -13.74
CA ASN A 95 0.40 37.97 -14.57
C ASN A 95 -0.87 37.97 -13.68
N PRO A 96 -1.49 39.14 -13.42
CA PRO A 96 -2.68 39.24 -12.58
C PRO A 96 -3.87 38.38 -13.04
N ALA A 97 -3.98 38.08 -14.34
CA ALA A 97 -5.02 37.23 -14.92
C ALA A 97 -4.85 35.74 -14.55
N ALA A 98 -3.68 35.33 -14.04
CA ALA A 98 -3.43 33.96 -13.60
C ALA A 98 -4.23 33.57 -12.34
N SER A 99 -4.87 34.53 -11.66
CA SER A 99 -5.74 34.29 -10.51
C SER A 99 -7.09 33.66 -10.88
N GLU A 100 -7.52 33.76 -12.15
CA GLU A 100 -8.81 33.26 -12.64
C GLU A 100 -8.74 31.85 -13.25
N VAL A 101 -7.54 31.25 -13.34
CA VAL A 101 -7.35 29.91 -13.95
C VAL A 101 -8.00 28.85 -13.07
N LYS A 102 -9.02 28.18 -13.60
CA LYS A 102 -9.72 27.10 -12.90
C LYS A 102 -9.00 25.77 -13.06
N PHE A 103 -9.26 24.85 -12.13
CA PHE A 103 -8.79 23.47 -12.24
C PHE A 103 -9.33 22.86 -13.53
N GLY A 104 -8.45 22.58 -14.51
CA GLY A 104 -8.81 22.09 -15.85
C GLY A 104 -8.42 23.04 -16.99
N ASP A 105 -8.19 24.32 -16.72
CA ASP A 105 -7.76 25.32 -17.73
C ASP A 105 -6.23 25.39 -17.88
N TYR A 106 -5.53 24.29 -17.58
CA TYR A 106 -4.07 24.25 -17.71
C TYR A 106 -3.69 24.30 -19.19
N PRO A 107 -2.71 25.15 -19.58
CA PRO A 107 -2.26 25.23 -20.95
C PRO A 107 -1.73 23.86 -21.43
N GLU A 108 -1.99 23.51 -22.70
CA GLU A 108 -1.50 22.26 -23.32
C GLU A 108 0.03 22.14 -23.31
N ARG A 109 0.74 23.27 -23.20
CA ARG A 109 2.20 23.28 -23.06
C ARG A 109 2.57 23.14 -21.59
N ASP A 110 3.38 22.14 -21.28
CA ASP A 110 3.83 21.86 -19.92
C ASP A 110 4.57 23.08 -19.37
N PRO A 111 4.04 23.75 -18.33
CA PRO A 111 4.72 24.89 -17.71
C PRO A 111 6.03 24.53 -16.98
N PHE A 112 6.38 23.24 -16.92
CA PHE A 112 7.64 22.71 -16.40
C PHE A 112 8.66 22.32 -17.47
N GLU A 113 8.34 22.42 -18.77
CA GLU A 113 9.36 22.40 -19.82
C GLU A 113 10.20 23.69 -19.73
N GLU A 114 11.44 23.57 -19.26
CA GLU A 114 12.43 24.62 -19.47
C GLU A 114 12.68 24.71 -20.98
N ASP A 115 12.50 25.90 -21.57
CA ASP A 115 12.97 26.16 -22.94
C ASP A 115 14.50 26.00 -22.89
N GLU A 116 15.02 24.84 -23.31
CA GLU A 116 16.45 24.63 -23.52
C GLU A 116 16.98 25.74 -24.45
N ILE A 117 17.92 26.55 -23.93
CA ILE A 117 18.63 27.60 -24.67
C ILE A 117 19.73 26.99 -25.53
#